data_AF-A0AAV0VV40-F1
#
_entry.id   AF-A0AAV0VV40-F1
#
_cell.length_a   1.000
_cell.length_b   1.000
_cell.length_c   1.000
_cell.angle_alpha   90.00
_cell.angle_beta   90.00
_cell.angle_gamma   90.00
#
_symmetry.space_group_name_H-M   'P 1'
#
loop_
_entity.id
_entity.type
_entity.pdbx_description
1 polymer ?
#
loop_
_entity_poly.entity_id
_entity_poly.type
_entity_poly.pdbx_seq_one_letter_code
_entity_poly.pdbx_strand_id
1 'polypeptide(L)'
;MYDFRKKKLPTIPKSLEESKFQLFNLRYTLKTNLDEYFCYMEEISNIVVLTCPTNLDILSCSNHIFADGTFLHSPKYYDQLNTIHTLQNGFYIPLIYCFLTSKSTEYLIM
;
A
#
# COMPACT_ATOMS: atom_id res chain seq x y z
N MET A 1 0.45 6.42 28.26
CA MET A 1 0.30 5.27 27.33
C MET A 1 0.47 5.69 25.86
N TYR A 2 0.11 6.92 25.45
CA TYR A 2 0.38 7.46 24.12
C TYR A 2 1.85 7.88 23.89
N ASP A 3 2.58 8.29 24.93
CA ASP A 3 3.94 8.84 24.77
C ASP A 3 5.02 7.82 24.40
N PHE A 4 4.83 6.54 24.75
CA PHE A 4 5.77 5.46 24.40
C PHE A 4 5.74 5.10 22.90
N ARG A 5 4.76 5.61 22.14
CA ARG A 5 4.67 5.42 20.68
C ARG A 5 5.45 6.45 19.88
N LYS A 6 6.19 7.37 20.51
CA LYS A 6 7.26 8.12 19.84
C LYS A 6 8.46 7.19 19.52
N LYS A 7 8.20 6.07 18.84
CA LYS A 7 9.18 5.53 17.90
C LYS A 7 9.56 6.68 16.98
N LYS A 8 10.84 6.80 16.66
CA LYS A 8 11.41 7.83 15.78
C LYS A 8 10.72 7.74 14.42
N LEU A 9 9.58 8.41 14.28
CA LEU A 9 8.81 8.43 13.03
C LEU A 9 9.68 9.13 11.98
N PRO A 10 9.71 8.61 10.74
CA PRO A 10 10.40 9.30 9.67
C PRO A 10 9.80 10.70 9.49
N THR A 11 10.65 11.64 9.09
CA THR A 11 10.19 12.98 8.73
C THR A 11 9.19 12.90 7.60
N ILE A 12 8.09 13.65 7.71
CA ILE A 12 7.08 13.72 6.66
C ILE A 12 7.76 14.14 5.35
N PRO A 13 7.62 13.37 4.25
CA PRO A 13 8.27 13.70 3.00
C PRO A 13 7.77 15.05 2.46
N LYS A 14 8.61 15.74 1.69
CA LYS A 14 8.31 17.05 1.09
C LYS A 14 8.08 16.99 -0.42
N SER A 15 8.45 15.89 -1.07
CA SER A 15 8.20 15.63 -2.49
C SER A 15 7.85 14.16 -2.74
N LEU A 16 7.40 13.87 -3.97
CA LEU A 16 7.19 12.50 -4.44
C LEU A 16 8.51 11.70 -4.41
N GLU A 17 9.63 12.28 -4.86
CA GLU A 17 10.91 11.57 -4.83
C GLU A 17 11.35 11.27 -3.39
N GLU A 18 11.21 12.22 -2.48
CA GLU A 18 11.52 11.99 -1.07
C GLU A 18 10.63 10.90 -0.49
N SER A 19 9.33 10.89 -0.82
CA SER A 19 8.41 9.84 -0.38
C SER A 19 8.82 8.46 -0.91
N LYS A 20 9.13 8.34 -2.21
CA LYS A 20 9.58 7.08 -2.82
C LYS A 20 10.90 6.61 -2.22
N PHE A 21 11.86 7.52 -2.03
CA PHE A 21 13.15 7.20 -1.42
C PHE A 21 13.01 6.71 0.02
N GLN A 22 12.17 7.39 0.82
CA GLN A 22 11.87 6.96 2.19
C GLN A 22 11.24 5.57 2.22
N LEU A 23 10.21 5.31 1.41
CA LEU A 23 9.53 4.01 1.35
C LEU A 23 10.45 2.89 0.85
N PHE A 24 11.27 3.18 -0.17
CA PHE A 24 12.27 2.26 -0.68
C PHE A 24 13.25 1.86 0.42
N ASN A 25 13.82 2.81 1.16
CA ASN A 25 14.75 2.51 2.25
C ASN A 25 14.07 1.77 3.41
N LEU A 26 12.82 2.11 3.69
CA LEU A 26 12.04 1.48 4.75
C LEU A 26 11.62 0.05 4.43
N ARG A 27 11.65 -0.40 3.16
CA ARG A 27 11.15 -1.72 2.75
C ARG A 27 11.74 -2.90 3.53
N TYR A 28 12.99 -2.80 3.97
CA TYR A 28 13.68 -3.82 4.77
C TYR A 28 13.42 -3.72 6.28
N THR A 29 12.67 -2.72 6.73
CA THR A 29 12.37 -2.49 8.16
C THR A 29 10.87 -2.45 8.44
N LEU A 30 10.05 -2.15 7.42
CA LEU A 30 8.60 -2.20 7.48
C LEU A 30 8.14 -3.66 7.47
N LYS A 31 7.81 -4.15 8.67
CA LYS A 31 7.32 -5.49 8.88
C LYS A 31 5.96 -5.53 9.55
N THR A 32 5.20 -6.58 9.29
CA THR A 32 3.95 -6.92 9.99
C THR A 32 4.26 -7.38 11.42
N ASN A 33 3.22 -7.58 12.22
CA ASN A 33 3.34 -8.23 13.54
C ASN A 33 3.76 -9.72 13.46
N LEU A 34 3.74 -10.31 12.25
CA LEU A 34 4.23 -11.65 11.96
C LEU A 34 5.67 -11.66 11.43
N ASP A 35 6.37 -10.52 11.51
CA ASP A 35 7.75 -10.33 11.01
C ASP A 35 7.90 -10.47 9.48
N GLU A 36 6.81 -10.33 8.73
CA GLU A 36 6.83 -10.33 7.27
C GLU A 36 7.08 -8.94 6.70
N TYR A 37 7.85 -8.82 5.62
CA TYR A 37 7.99 -7.53 4.93
C TYR A 37 6.64 -7.05 4.36
N PHE A 38 6.34 -5.77 4.57
CA PHE A 38 5.05 -5.16 4.21
C PHE A 38 5.14 -4.08 3.12
N CYS A 39 6.32 -3.87 2.55
CA CYS A 39 6.53 -2.89 1.48
C CYS A 39 7.37 -3.54 0.38
N TYR A 40 6.81 -3.56 -0.82
CA TYR A 40 7.44 -4.11 -2.01
C TYR A 40 7.70 -3.00 -3.03
N MET A 41 8.98 -2.85 -3.36
CA MET A 41 9.51 -1.98 -4.41
C MET A 41 10.82 -2.62 -4.89
N GLU A 42 10.90 -3.00 -6.17
CA GLU A 42 12.14 -3.54 -6.75
C GLU A 42 13.15 -2.41 -7.01
N GLU A 43 12.68 -1.34 -7.64
CA GLU A 43 13.38 -0.08 -7.88
C GLU A 43 12.62 1.11 -7.30
N ILE A 44 13.31 2.23 -7.06
CA ILE A 44 12.69 3.50 -6.63
C ILE A 44 11.70 4.02 -7.66
N SER A 45 11.93 3.73 -8.95
CA SER A 45 11.08 4.12 -10.07
C SER A 45 9.70 3.43 -10.03
N ASN A 46 9.62 2.22 -9.47
CA ASN A 46 8.40 1.41 -9.47
C ASN A 46 7.26 2.01 -8.62
N ILE A 47 6.09 1.39 -8.76
CA ILE A 47 4.92 1.61 -7.92
C ILE A 47 5.22 1.08 -6.52
N VAL A 48 4.77 1.83 -5.50
CA VAL A 48 4.82 1.33 -4.12
C VAL A 48 3.68 0.34 -3.93
N VAL A 49 4.00 -0.89 -3.55
CA VAL A 49 3.01 -1.93 -3.22
C VAL A 49 3.15 -2.30 -1.75
N LEU A 50 2.10 -2.10 -0.97
CA LEU A 50 2.04 -2.53 0.42
C LEU A 50 1.22 -3.81 0.51
N THR A 51 1.90 -4.91 0.81
CA THR A 51 1.35 -6.25 1.01
C THR A 51 2.40 -7.13 1.70
N CYS A 52 2.02 -8.32 2.16
CA CYS A 52 2.91 -9.33 2.72
C CYS A 52 2.57 -10.72 2.17
N PRO A 53 3.42 -11.74 2.37
CA PRO A 53 3.16 -13.12 1.93
C PRO A 53 1.81 -13.65 2.40
N THR A 54 1.45 -13.50 3.67
CA THR A 54 0.14 -13.91 4.19
C THR A 54 -1.03 -13.27 3.43
N ASN A 55 -0.94 -11.98 3.10
CA ASN A 55 -1.96 -11.30 2.31
C ASN A 55 -2.07 -11.89 0.89
N LEU A 56 -0.94 -12.24 0.26
CA LEU A 56 -0.92 -12.87 -1.05
C LEU A 56 -1.48 -14.30 -1.02
N ASP A 57 -1.19 -15.06 0.03
CA ASP A 57 -1.74 -16.40 0.23
C ASP A 57 -3.27 -16.36 0.37
N ILE A 58 -3.80 -15.44 1.18
CA ILE A 58 -5.24 -15.22 1.31
C ILE A 58 -5.86 -14.82 -0.03
N LEU A 59 -5.21 -13.92 -0.77
CA LEU A 59 -5.68 -13.49 -2.09
C LEU A 59 -5.72 -14.67 -3.07
N SER A 60 -4.70 -15.52 -3.07
CA SER A 60 -4.61 -16.70 -3.95
C SER A 60 -5.68 -17.75 -3.67
N CYS A 61 -6.15 -17.84 -2.43
CA CYS A 61 -7.22 -18.75 -2.00
C CYS A 61 -8.62 -18.13 -2.11
N SER A 62 -8.75 -16.86 -2.51
CA SER A 62 -10.03 -16.16 -2.52
C SER A 62 -10.83 -16.43 -3.80
N ASN A 63 -12.12 -16.76 -3.63
CA ASN A 63 -13.06 -16.87 -4.76
C ASN A 63 -13.54 -15.50 -5.28
N HIS A 64 -13.40 -14.46 -4.46
CA HIS A 64 -13.88 -13.11 -4.77
C HIS A 64 -12.77 -12.11 -4.54
N ILE A 65 -12.43 -11.38 -5.61
CA ILE A 65 -11.41 -10.33 -5.60
C ILE A 65 -12.06 -9.06 -6.15
N PHE A 66 -11.88 -7.97 -5.44
CA PHE A 66 -12.38 -6.66 -5.81
C PHE A 66 -11.21 -5.67 -5.82
N ALA A 67 -11.20 -4.75 -6.75
CA ALA A 67 -10.25 -3.64 -6.76
C ALA A 67 -11.02 -2.33 -6.69
N ASP A 68 -10.63 -1.44 -5.80
CA ASP A 68 -11.22 -0.11 -5.68
C ASP A 68 -10.12 0.96 -5.72
N GLY A 69 -10.37 2.02 -6.47
CA GLY A 69 -9.46 3.13 -6.66
C GLY A 69 -10.03 4.39 -6.04
N THR A 70 -9.46 4.86 -4.93
CA THR A 70 -9.89 6.12 -4.33
C THR A 70 -9.02 7.28 -4.82
N PHE A 71 -9.65 8.25 -5.49
CA PHE A 71 -9.00 9.48 -5.97
C PHE A 71 -9.05 10.60 -4.91
N LEU A 72 -10.08 10.61 -4.07
CA LEU A 72 -10.31 11.65 -3.05
C LEU A 72 -9.38 11.53 -1.83
N HIS A 73 -8.82 10.34 -1.61
CA HIS A 73 -8.07 9.99 -0.40
C HIS A 73 -6.76 9.28 -0.73
N SER A 74 -5.95 9.85 -1.63
CA SER A 74 -4.59 9.37 -1.90
C SER A 74 -3.57 9.97 -0.92
N PRO A 75 -2.43 9.29 -0.67
CA PRO A 75 -1.32 9.90 0.04
C PRO A 75 -0.83 11.16 -0.69
N LYS A 76 -0.44 12.20 0.05
CA LYS A 76 -0.21 13.59 -0.44
C LYS A 76 0.56 13.76 -1.76
N TYR A 77 1.50 12.86 -2.07
CA TYR A 77 2.35 12.95 -3.27
C TYR A 77 1.97 11.97 -4.39
N TYR A 78 0.85 11.27 -4.24
CA TYR A 78 0.37 10.27 -5.19
C TYR A 78 -0.99 10.67 -5.73
N ASP A 79 -1.25 10.33 -6.99
CA ASP A 79 -2.49 10.68 -7.67
C ASP A 79 -3.66 9.79 -7.28
N GLN A 80 -3.38 8.54 -6.90
CA GLN A 80 -4.40 7.55 -6.59
C GLN A 80 -3.89 6.49 -5.60
N LEU A 81 -4.78 6.05 -4.72
CA LEU A 81 -4.62 4.85 -3.91
C LEU A 81 -5.53 3.76 -4.49
N ASN A 82 -4.94 2.68 -5.01
CA ASN A 82 -5.68 1.51 -5.46
C ASN A 82 -5.56 0.39 -4.42
N THR A 83 -6.68 -0.19 -4.03
CA THR A 83 -6.76 -1.24 -3.01
C THR A 83 -7.40 -2.50 -3.57
N ILE A 84 -6.76 -3.65 -3.33
CA ILE A 84 -7.31 -4.95 -3.70
C ILE A 84 -7.84 -5.62 -2.43
N HIS A 85 -9.09 -6.05 -2.51
CA HIS A 85 -9.86 -6.63 -1.42
C HIS A 85 -10.30 -8.05 -1.75
N THR A 86 -10.56 -8.82 -0.71
CA THR A 86 -11.24 -10.12 -0.81
C THR A 86 -12.44 -10.17 0.11
N LEU A 87 -13.39 -11.06 -0.18
CA LEU A 87 -14.48 -11.39 0.73
C LEU A 87 -14.10 -12.62 1.54
N GLN A 88 -13.90 -12.45 2.84
CA GLN A 88 -13.58 -13.54 3.76
C GLN A 88 -14.62 -13.56 4.88
N ASN A 89 -15.34 -14.67 5.01
CA ASN A 89 -16.39 -14.85 6.03
C ASN A 89 -17.43 -13.71 6.06
N GLY A 90 -17.78 -13.15 4.89
CA GLY A 90 -18.73 -12.02 4.78
C GLY A 90 -18.12 -10.63 5.01
N PHE A 91 -16.81 -10.52 5.25
CA PHE A 91 -16.11 -9.25 5.44
C PHE A 91 -15.22 -8.90 4.24
N TYR A 92 -15.22 -7.63 3.86
CA TYR A 92 -14.31 -7.09 2.87
C TYR A 92 -12.96 -6.78 3.53
N ILE A 93 -11.94 -7.58 3.18
CA ILE A 93 -10.59 -7.44 3.74
C ILE A 93 -9.67 -6.84 2.68
N PRO A 94 -9.11 -5.63 2.89
CA PRO A 94 -8.06 -5.10 2.03
C PRO A 94 -6.74 -5.85 2.25
N LEU A 95 -6.14 -6.33 1.16
CA LEU A 95 -4.90 -7.13 1.20
C LEU A 95 -3.72 -6.43 0.53
N ILE A 96 -3.96 -5.60 -0.50
CA ILE A 96 -2.90 -4.92 -1.24
C ILE A 96 -3.26 -3.44 -1.38
N TYR A 97 -2.28 -2.56 -1.15
CA TYR A 97 -2.38 -1.13 -1.41
C TYR A 97 -1.31 -0.70 -2.41
N CYS A 98 -1.72 -0.05 -3.49
CA CYS A 98 -0.83 0.44 -4.55
C CYS A 98 -0.89 1.97 -4.61
N PHE A 99 0.26 2.63 -4.46
CA PHE A 99 0.34 4.09 -4.59
C PHE A 99 0.74 4.47 -6.02
N LEU A 100 -0.17 5.08 -6.77
CA LEU A 100 0.00 5.38 -8.19
C LEU A 100 0.38 6.85 -8.41
N THR A 101 1.30 7.09 -9.35
CA THR A 101 1.83 8.43 -9.71
C THR A 101 1.36 8.91 -11.08
N SER A 102 0.37 8.24 -11.64
CA SER A 102 -0.25 8.62 -12.90
C SER A 102 -1.72 8.28 -12.86
N LYS A 103 -2.49 9.02 -13.63
CA LYS A 103 -3.92 8.78 -13.87
C LYS A 103 -4.05 8.15 -15.24
N SER A 104 -4.71 7.00 -15.34
CA SER A 104 -5.31 6.57 -16.60
C SER A 104 -6.82 6.67 -16.45
N THR A 105 -7.43 7.67 -17.07
CA THR A 105 -8.89 7.79 -17.18
C THR A 105 -9.49 6.83 -18.20
N GLU A 106 -8.66 6.06 -18.90
CA GLU A 106 -9.04 5.24 -20.06
C GLU A 106 -9.99 4.08 -19.72
N TYR A 107 -10.10 3.67 -18.45
CA TYR A 107 -10.96 2.57 -18.02
C TYR A 107 -12.14 2.97 -17.12
N LEU A 108 -12.47 4.26 -17.03
CA LEU A 108 -13.73 4.70 -16.39
C LEU A 108 -14.91 4.56 -17.36
N ILE A 109 -15.20 3.33 -17.81
CA ILE A 109 -16.47 3.03 -18.48
C ILE A 109 -17.41 2.52 -17.40
N MET A 110 -18.28 3.43 -16.96
CA MET A 110 -19.44 3.18 -16.13
C MET A 110 -20.55 2.51 -16.95
#